data_AF-G2PQC0-F1
#
_entry.id   AF-G2PQC0-F1
#
_cell.length_a   1.000
_cell.length_b   1.000
_cell.length_c   1.000
_cell.angle_alpha   90.00
_cell.angle_beta   90.00
_cell.angle_gamma   90.00
#
_symmetry.space_group_name_H-M   'P 1'
#
loop_
_entity.id
_entity.type
_entity.pdbx_description
1 polymer ?
#
loop_
_entity_poly.entity_id
_entity_poly.type
_entity_poly.pdbx_seq_one_letter_code
_entity_poly.pdbx_strand_id
1 'polypeptide(L)'
;MDSKGAFNLYEQYYRNNKTYGFYLRESTWYSIGQVLFIVGVREGDELQGTLPYFNNPQVYVKLYYTNSIGEINEATKYKVIRIEDGGSYRY
;
A
#
# COMPACT_ATOMS: atom_id res chain seq x y z
N MET A 1 -2.10 14.60 1.02
CA MET A 1 -2.50 14.58 2.44
C MET A 1 -3.93 15.09 2.55
N ASP A 2 -4.85 14.26 3.04
CA ASP A 2 -6.27 14.62 3.17
C ASP A 2 -6.55 15.45 4.45
N SER A 3 -7.82 15.80 4.67
CA SER A 3 -8.29 16.51 5.87
C SER A 3 -8.09 15.74 7.19
N LYS A 4 -7.71 14.46 7.13
CA LYS A 4 -7.37 13.61 8.27
C LYS A 4 -5.86 13.39 8.44
N GLY A 5 -5.04 13.97 7.57
CA GLY A 5 -3.58 13.83 7.62
C GLY A 5 -3.04 12.53 7.04
N ALA A 6 -3.87 11.70 6.41
CA ALA A 6 -3.46 10.39 5.91
C ALA A 6 -2.99 10.46 4.45
N PHE A 7 -1.96 9.69 4.12
CA PHE A 7 -1.40 9.60 2.76
C PHE A 7 -1.97 8.40 2.03
N ASN A 8 -2.30 8.55 0.75
CA ASN A 8 -2.70 7.40 -0.05
C ASN A 8 -1.50 6.48 -0.37
N LEU A 9 -1.78 5.30 -0.92
CA LEU A 9 -0.75 4.30 -1.27
C LEU A 9 0.39 4.89 -2.10
N TYR A 10 0.05 5.69 -3.10
CA TYR A 10 1.04 6.27 -4.01
C TYR A 10 1.87 7.34 -3.32
N GLU A 11 1.25 8.24 -2.55
CA GLU A 11 1.96 9.21 -1.72
C GLU A 11 2.91 8.52 -0.72
N GLN A 12 2.50 7.38 -0.17
CA GLN A 12 3.34 6.57 0.70
C GLN A 12 4.53 5.96 -0.04
N TYR A 13 4.35 5.50 -1.29
CA TYR A 13 5.47 5.06 -2.13
C TYR A 13 6.53 6.15 -2.29
N TYR A 14 6.12 7.40 -2.54
CA TYR A 14 7.07 8.52 -2.62
C TYR A 14 7.71 8.85 -1.27
N ARG A 15 6.96 8.78 -0.16
CA ARG A 15 7.53 8.95 1.19
C ARG A 15 8.50 7.85 1.57
N ASN A 16 8.29 6.64 1.06
CA ASN A 16 9.17 5.50 1.24
C ASN A 16 10.30 5.47 0.20
N ASN A 17 10.77 6.63 -0.28
CA ASN A 17 11.83 6.78 -1.27
C ASN A 17 11.62 5.95 -2.54
N LYS A 18 10.37 5.79 -2.98
CA LYS A 18 9.99 4.99 -4.15
C LYS A 18 10.38 3.50 -4.00
N THR A 19 10.28 2.96 -2.78
CA THR A 19 10.52 1.53 -2.51
C THR A 19 9.24 0.83 -2.05
N TYR A 20 9.14 -0.47 -2.31
CA TYR A 20 8.06 -1.35 -1.88
C TYR A 20 8.29 -1.82 -0.43
N GLY A 21 7.43 -2.71 0.05
CA GLY A 21 7.53 -3.28 1.39
C GLY A 21 6.95 -2.41 2.50
N PHE A 22 6.49 -1.20 2.19
CA PHE A 22 5.73 -0.38 3.13
C PHE A 22 4.35 -0.98 3.39
N TYR A 23 3.77 -0.58 4.52
CA TYR A 23 2.53 -1.13 5.01
C TYR A 23 1.38 -0.14 4.86
N LEU A 24 0.24 -0.68 4.44
CA LEU A 24 -1.04 -0.03 4.32
C LEU A 24 -1.96 -0.53 5.42
N ARG A 25 -2.71 0.40 5.98
CA ARG A 25 -3.87 0.10 6.82
C ARG A 25 -5.06 0.76 6.17
N GLU A 26 -6.18 0.08 6.16
CA GLU A 26 -7.44 0.67 5.76
C GLU A 26 -8.41 0.44 6.91
N SER A 27 -9.26 1.43 7.17
CA SER A 27 -10.16 1.43 8.33
C SER A 27 -11.19 0.31 8.34
N THR A 28 -11.62 -0.18 7.17
CA THR A 28 -12.51 -1.34 7.02
C THR A 28 -11.75 -2.66 7.04
N TRP A 29 -10.44 -2.63 6.84
CA TRP A 29 -9.58 -3.80 6.94
C TRP A 29 -9.24 -4.10 8.40
N TYR A 30 -9.72 -5.23 8.92
CA TYR A 30 -9.20 -5.85 10.14
C TYR A 30 -7.84 -6.53 9.89
N SER A 31 -7.02 -5.97 9.01
CA SER A 31 -5.78 -6.54 8.50
C SER A 31 -4.83 -5.44 8.05
N ILE A 32 -3.54 -5.75 7.99
CA ILE A 32 -2.50 -4.85 7.46
C ILE A 32 -1.97 -5.40 6.15
N GLY A 33 -1.80 -4.54 5.15
CA GLY A 33 -1.33 -4.91 3.82
C GLY A 33 0.10 -4.47 3.58
N GLN A 34 1.02 -5.37 3.28
CA GLN A 34 2.36 -5.02 2.82
C GLN A 34 2.37 -4.92 1.29
N VAL A 35 2.79 -3.76 0.76
CA VAL A 35 2.91 -3.57 -0.70
C VAL A 35 4.08 -4.40 -1.21
N LEU A 36 3.79 -5.33 -2.13
CA LEU A 36 4.81 -6.18 -2.73
C LEU A 36 5.41 -5.52 -3.96
N PHE A 37 4.57 -5.00 -4.86
CA PHE A 37 4.97 -4.26 -6.04
C PHE A 37 3.77 -3.55 -6.68
N ILE A 38 4.06 -2.58 -7.53
CA ILE A 38 3.09 -1.82 -8.33
C ILE A 38 3.28 -2.20 -9.80
N VAL A 39 2.21 -2.59 -10.49
CA VAL A 39 2.28 -3.07 -11.88
C VAL A 39 2.81 -1.99 -12.81
N GLY A 40 3.82 -2.34 -13.61
CA GLY A 40 4.41 -1.43 -14.61
C GLY A 40 5.34 -0.37 -14.03
N VAL A 41 5.66 -0.47 -12.73
CA VAL A 41 6.54 0.45 -12.01
C VAL A 41 7.68 -0.39 -11.44
N ARG A 42 8.92 0.10 -11.47
CA ARG A 42 10.03 -0.48 -10.72
C ARG A 42 10.33 0.41 -9.52
N GLU A 43 10.93 -0.14 -8.48
CA GLU A 43 11.40 0.69 -7.36
C GLU A 43 12.36 1.78 -7.86
N GLY A 44 12.18 3.00 -7.38
CA GLY A 44 12.90 4.18 -7.84
C GLY A 44 12.21 4.93 -8.99
N ASP A 45 11.34 4.26 -9.75
CA ASP A 45 10.63 4.88 -10.87
C ASP A 45 9.49 5.79 -10.36
N GLU A 46 9.16 6.78 -11.18
CA GLU A 46 8.01 7.64 -10.94
C GLU A 46 6.72 7.01 -11.42
N LEU A 47 5.67 7.20 -10.64
CA LEU A 47 4.32 6.86 -11.05
C LEU A 47 3.85 7.89 -12.07
N GLN A 48 3.32 7.41 -13.20
CA GLN A 48 2.75 8.28 -14.22
C GLN A 48 1.36 8.80 -13.78
N GLY A 49 1.04 10.03 -14.17
CA GLY A 49 -0.24 10.69 -13.91
C GLY A 49 -0.15 11.80 -12.84
N THR A 50 -1.28 12.41 -12.52
CA THR A 50 -1.35 13.54 -11.58
C THR A 50 -1.66 13.07 -10.17
N LEU A 51 -0.91 13.57 -9.19
CA LEU A 51 -1.24 13.41 -7.76
C LEU A 51 -2.68 13.88 -7.48
N PRO A 52 -3.47 13.20 -6.62
CA PRO A 52 -3.20 11.97 -5.88
C PRO A 52 -3.59 10.67 -6.60
N TYR A 53 -4.18 10.78 -7.79
CA TYR A 53 -4.83 9.65 -8.44
C TYR A 53 -3.92 8.87 -9.39
N PHE A 54 -2.80 9.44 -9.83
CA PHE A 54 -1.88 8.84 -10.80
C PHE A 54 -2.67 8.16 -11.95
N ASN A 55 -2.06 7.24 -12.70
CA ASN A 55 -2.79 6.41 -13.66
C ASN A 55 -3.44 5.18 -12.99
N ASN A 56 -3.57 5.19 -11.66
CA ASN A 56 -4.06 4.08 -10.84
C ASN A 56 -3.53 2.69 -11.24
N PRO A 57 -2.20 2.48 -11.24
CA PRO A 57 -1.66 1.16 -11.53
C PRO A 57 -2.13 0.13 -10.50
N GLN A 58 -2.34 -1.10 -10.94
CA GLN A 58 -2.68 -2.20 -10.05
C GLN A 58 -1.56 -2.43 -9.04
N VAL A 59 -1.94 -2.70 -7.79
CA VAL A 59 -0.97 -2.96 -6.71
C VAL A 59 -1.21 -4.32 -6.10
N TYR A 60 -0.15 -5.10 -5.94
CA TYR A 60 -0.22 -6.38 -5.24
C TYR A 60 0.20 -6.20 -3.79
N VAL A 61 -0.66 -6.65 -2.89
CA VAL A 61 -0.51 -6.45 -1.47
C VAL A 61 -0.66 -7.78 -0.74
N LYS A 62 0.28 -8.06 0.17
CA LYS A 62 0.20 -9.19 1.09
C LYS A 62 -0.56 -8.75 2.34
N LEU A 63 -1.81 -9.15 2.45
CA LEU A 63 -2.68 -8.89 3.59
C LEU A 63 -2.40 -9.89 4.71
N TYR A 64 -2.01 -9.39 5.88
CA TYR A 64 -1.82 -10.17 7.10
C TYR A 64 -3.03 -10.01 8.02
N TYR A 65 -3.59 -11.12 8.46
CA TYR A 65 -4.70 -11.17 9.40
C TYR A 65 -4.16 -11.38 10.82
N THR A 66 -3.70 -10.30 11.46
CA THR A 66 -3.17 -10.31 12.83
C THR A 66 -3.75 -9.16 13.66
N ASN A 67 -3.85 -9.38 14.96
CA ASN A 67 -4.31 -8.37 15.92
C ASN A 67 -3.25 -7.30 16.19
N SER A 68 -1.97 -7.57 15.90
CA SER A 68 -0.86 -6.64 16.17
C SER A 68 0.16 -6.60 15.02
N ILE A 69 0.52 -5.38 14.62
CA ILE A 69 1.50 -5.11 13.55
C ILE A 69 2.91 -5.57 13.97
N GLY A 70 3.24 -5.51 15.26
CA GLY A 70 4.55 -5.91 15.79
C GLY A 70 4.76 -7.43 15.85
N GLU A 71 3.73 -8.22 15.55
CA GLU A 71 3.76 -9.69 15.68
C GLU A 71 3.77 -10.42 14.33
N ILE A 72 3.84 -9.69 13.21
CA ILE A 72 3.90 -10.31 11.88
C ILE A 72 5.19 -11.12 11.75
N ASN A 73 5.04 -12.42 11.58
CA ASN A 73 6.11 -13.40 11.42
C ASN A 73 5.77 -14.40 10.31
N GLU A 74 6.65 -15.38 10.08
CA GLU A 74 6.50 -16.38 9.01
C GLU A 74 5.25 -17.26 9.15
N ALA A 75 4.73 -17.45 10.38
CA ALA A 75 3.53 -18.23 10.66
C ALA A 75 2.23 -17.40 10.55
N THR A 76 2.33 -16.08 10.35
CA THR A 76 1.17 -15.20 10.28
C THR A 76 0.36 -15.49 9.02
N LYS A 77 -0.94 -15.78 9.20
CA LYS A 77 -1.84 -16.05 8.06
C LYS A 77 -1.91 -14.82 7.16
N TYR A 78 -1.67 -15.03 5.88
CA TYR A 78 -1.74 -13.98 4.88
C TYR A 78 -2.47 -14.41 3.61
N LYS A 79 -2.88 -13.41 2.82
CA LYS A 79 -3.36 -13.57 1.45
C LYS A 79 -2.77 -12.48 0.57
N VAL A 80 -2.33 -12.83 -0.62
CA VAL A 80 -1.98 -11.81 -1.63
C VAL A 80 -3.25 -11.40 -2.35
N ILE A 81 -3.52 -10.09 -2.36
CA ILE A 81 -4.64 -9.51 -3.07
C ILE A 81 -4.15 -8.48 -4.08
N ARG A 82 -4.98 -8.24 -5.10
CA ARG A 82 -4.80 -7.15 -6.04
C ARG A 82 -5.72 -6.00 -5.65
N ILE A 83 -5.16 -4.81 -5.65
CA ILE A 83 -5.89 -3.56 -5.48
C ILE A 83 -5.86 -2.81 -6.80
N GLU A 84 -7.02 -2.27 -7.20
CA GLU A 84 -7.18 -1.51 -8.46
C GLU A 84 -7.28 -0.01 -8.22
N ASP A 85 -7.55 0.42 -6.98
CA ASP A 85 -7.66 1.83 -6.60
C ASP A 85 -6.76 2.13 -5.40
N GLY A 86 -5.46 2.37 -5.63
CA GLY A 86 -4.53 2.78 -4.56
C GLY A 86 -4.87 4.14 -3.92
N GLY A 87 -5.76 4.95 -4.51
CA GLY A 87 -6.14 6.26 -4.02
C GLY A 87 -7.04 6.25 -2.77
N SER A 88 -7.76 5.15 -2.54
CA SER A 88 -8.66 4.96 -1.39
C SER A 88 -7.97 4.39 -0.13
N TYR A 89 -6.78 3.79 -0.27
CA TYR A 89 -6.04 3.20 0.85
C TYR A 89 -5.15 4.25 1.50
N ARG A 90 -5.45 4.64 2.74
CA ARG A 90 -4.78 5.74 3.44
C ARG A 90 -4.20 5.32 4.78
N TYR A 91 -2.94 5.69 5.05
CA TYR A 91 -2.23 5.47 6.33
C TYR A 91 -1.89 6.80 6.99
#